data_AF-A0A3M6Z0F4-F1
#
_entry.id   AF-A0A3M6Z0F4-F1
#
_cell.length_a   1.000
_cell.length_b   1.000
_cell.length_c   1.000
_cell.angle_alpha   90.00
_cell.angle_beta   90.00
_cell.angle_gamma   90.00
#
_symmetry.space_group_name_H-M   'P 1'
#
loop_
_entity.id
_entity.type
_entity.pdbx_description
1 polymer ?
#
loop_
_entity_poly.entity_id
_entity_poly.type
_entity_poly.pdbx_seq_one_letter_code
_entity_poly.pdbx_strand_id
1 'polypeptide(L)'
;MDFVRTNTSIPAPKVYHAFEWKGRVYIVMQKIRAPKLGNLWVHLSDNSKERIFEHLRTVIEQLRNLRAAKGTGVANIDGGPIFDPRLPGNSNWGPFSCINDFHNVLVDHQDIASITDENYGDLRELAAFYRQPWPQPVFTHGDLSSLNILCAEDKVVGIIDWETAGWLPPYWEYVTAWNANPQNAFWQAEVDRFLQPWQDAQKNDTVRRRNLGLIEFALAIVTVLRFLLFNVLHCSVPNKAPVKS
;
A
#
# COMPACT_ATOMS: atom_id res chain seq x y z
N MET A 1 -2.44 6.81 -10.34
CA MET A 1 -1.40 5.99 -11.01
C MET A 1 -0.76 6.66 -12.24
N ASP A 2 -1.43 7.58 -12.94
CA ASP A 2 -0.82 8.27 -14.11
C ASP A 2 0.49 8.99 -13.78
N PHE A 3 0.56 9.66 -12.63
CA PHE A 3 1.80 10.27 -12.15
C PHE A 3 2.99 9.31 -12.12
N VAL A 4 2.78 8.09 -11.63
CA VAL A 4 3.84 7.09 -11.58
C VAL A 4 4.25 6.70 -13.00
N ARG A 5 3.28 6.49 -13.90
CA ARG A 5 3.56 6.16 -15.31
C ARG A 5 4.29 7.26 -16.07
N THR A 6 4.02 8.54 -15.76
CA THR A 6 4.64 9.66 -16.47
C THR A 6 6.02 10.01 -15.93
N ASN A 7 6.33 9.64 -14.68
CA ASN A 7 7.58 10.02 -14.01
C ASN A 7 8.51 8.84 -13.74
N THR A 8 8.11 7.61 -14.07
CA THR A 8 8.92 6.39 -13.88
C THR A 8 8.73 5.42 -15.03
N SER A 9 9.52 4.35 -15.05
CA SER A 9 9.32 3.18 -15.92
C SER A 9 8.49 2.06 -15.27
N ILE A 10 7.97 2.29 -14.05
CA ILE A 10 7.19 1.29 -13.31
C ILE A 10 5.95 0.92 -14.13
N PRO A 11 5.71 -0.38 -14.38
CA PRO A 11 4.54 -0.81 -15.12
C PRO A 11 3.31 -0.64 -14.24
N ALA A 12 2.49 0.39 -14.49
CA ALA A 12 1.19 0.58 -13.87
C ALA A 12 0.09 0.64 -14.94
N PRO A 13 -1.19 0.33 -14.65
CA PRO A 13 -2.27 0.42 -15.63
C PRO A 13 -2.43 1.83 -16.23
N LYS A 14 -2.66 1.93 -17.54
CA LYS A 14 -3.02 3.20 -18.18
C LYS A 14 -4.44 3.57 -17.80
N VAL A 15 -4.68 4.78 -17.29
CA VAL A 15 -6.05 5.28 -17.09
C VAL A 15 -6.60 5.77 -18.44
N TYR A 16 -7.84 5.39 -18.74
CA TYR A 16 -8.58 5.88 -19.91
C TYR A 16 -9.57 6.96 -19.51
N HIS A 17 -10.31 6.74 -18.42
CA HIS A 17 -11.29 7.69 -17.90
C HIS A 17 -11.36 7.62 -16.37
N ALA A 18 -11.59 8.76 -15.74
CA ALA A 18 -12.03 8.86 -14.35
C ALA A 18 -13.27 9.76 -14.32
N PHE A 19 -14.36 9.29 -13.71
CA PHE A 19 -15.61 10.03 -13.66
C PHE A 19 -16.42 9.67 -12.43
N GLU A 20 -17.29 10.59 -12.02
CA GLU A 20 -18.26 10.34 -10.97
C GLU A 20 -19.61 9.95 -11.58
N TRP A 21 -20.24 8.92 -11.03
CA TRP A 21 -21.60 8.53 -11.38
C TRP A 21 -22.37 8.10 -10.13
N LYS A 22 -23.51 8.76 -9.87
CA LYS A 22 -24.37 8.51 -8.70
C LYS A 22 -23.60 8.55 -7.35
N GLY A 23 -22.73 9.54 -7.17
CA GLY A 23 -21.96 9.72 -5.94
C GLY A 23 -20.83 8.71 -5.75
N ARG A 24 -20.41 8.01 -6.80
CA ARG A 24 -19.29 7.06 -6.77
C ARG A 24 -18.29 7.41 -7.86
N VAL A 25 -17.02 7.36 -7.50
CA VAL A 25 -15.91 7.55 -8.45
C VAL A 25 -15.61 6.22 -9.14
N TYR A 26 -15.50 6.27 -10.45
CA TYR A 26 -15.13 5.15 -11.31
C TYR A 26 -13.86 5.47 -12.07
N ILE A 27 -12.97 4.49 -12.17
CA ILE A 27 -11.75 4.58 -12.98
C ILE A 27 -11.81 3.45 -14.01
N VAL A 28 -11.78 3.82 -15.28
CA VAL A 28 -11.63 2.89 -16.40
C VAL A 28 -10.16 2.89 -16.80
N MET A 29 -9.53 1.72 -16.74
CA MET A 29 -8.09 1.57 -16.95
C MET A 29 -7.73 0.31 -17.74
N GLN A 30 -6.50 0.24 -18.20
CA GLN A 30 -5.93 -0.90 -18.90
C GLN A 30 -5.98 -2.17 -18.04
N LYS A 31 -6.57 -3.25 -18.58
CA LYS A 31 -6.44 -4.59 -17.99
C LYS A 31 -5.11 -5.21 -18.40
N ILE A 32 -4.17 -5.30 -17.47
CA ILE A 32 -2.93 -6.05 -17.66
C ILE A 32 -3.25 -7.54 -17.54
N ARG A 33 -2.99 -8.32 -18.60
CA ARG A 33 -3.28 -9.76 -18.64
C ARG A 33 -2.10 -10.56 -18.10
N ALA A 34 -1.97 -10.58 -16.78
CA ALA A 34 -0.98 -11.38 -16.07
C ALA A 34 -1.54 -11.85 -14.72
N PRO A 35 -1.14 -13.04 -14.24
CA PRO A 35 -1.49 -13.50 -12.91
C PRO A 35 -0.83 -12.64 -11.82
N LYS A 36 -1.46 -12.62 -10.64
CA LYS A 36 -0.90 -12.02 -9.43
C LYS A 36 0.26 -12.88 -8.93
N LEU A 37 1.31 -12.25 -8.40
CA LEU A 37 2.49 -12.92 -7.86
C LEU A 37 2.12 -13.95 -6.79
N GLY A 38 1.19 -13.61 -5.90
CA GLY A 38 0.72 -14.51 -4.85
C GLY A 38 0.14 -15.82 -5.38
N ASN A 39 -0.48 -15.81 -6.57
CA ASN A 39 -1.02 -17.01 -7.21
C ASN A 39 0.06 -17.89 -7.85
N LEU A 40 1.22 -17.31 -8.18
CA LEU A 40 2.34 -18.02 -8.79
C LEU A 40 3.37 -18.51 -7.77
N TRP A 41 3.39 -17.93 -6.57
CA TRP A 41 4.51 -17.98 -5.63
C TRP A 41 5.08 -19.38 -5.38
N VAL A 42 4.19 -20.35 -5.12
CA VAL A 42 4.56 -21.74 -4.80
C VAL A 42 5.12 -22.52 -5.98
N HIS A 43 4.92 -22.03 -7.21
CA HIS A 43 5.38 -22.66 -8.45
C HIS A 43 6.64 -22.01 -9.02
N LEU A 44 7.08 -20.88 -8.46
CA LEU A 44 8.28 -20.19 -8.91
C LEU A 44 9.53 -20.86 -8.32
N SER A 45 10.53 -21.07 -9.18
CA SER A 45 11.88 -21.44 -8.72
C SER A 45 12.54 -20.29 -7.97
N ASP A 46 13.52 -20.60 -7.12
CA ASP A 46 14.24 -19.58 -6.36
C ASP A 46 14.94 -18.56 -7.26
N ASN A 47 15.48 -19.00 -8.40
CA ASN A 47 16.03 -18.10 -9.42
C ASN A 47 14.97 -17.15 -10.02
N SER A 48 13.73 -17.61 -10.19
CA SER A 48 12.64 -16.76 -10.69
C SER A 48 12.20 -15.75 -9.64
N LYS A 49 12.13 -16.17 -8.37
CA LYS A 49 11.86 -15.27 -7.24
C LYS A 49 12.94 -14.20 -7.12
N GLU A 50 14.21 -14.55 -7.29
CA GLU A 50 15.31 -13.56 -7.25
C GLU A 50 15.14 -12.49 -8.33
N ARG A 51 14.86 -12.86 -9.58
CA ARG A 51 14.63 -11.90 -10.67
C ARG A 51 13.43 -11.00 -10.40
N ILE A 52 12.38 -11.53 -9.77
CA ILE A 52 11.24 -10.73 -9.34
C ILE A 52 11.67 -9.74 -8.24
N PHE A 53 12.47 -10.16 -7.26
CA PHE A 53 12.98 -9.27 -6.23
C PHE A 53 13.89 -8.17 -6.79
N GLU A 54 14.74 -8.48 -7.77
CA GLU A 54 15.53 -7.48 -8.50
C GLU A 54 14.63 -6.42 -9.13
N HIS A 55 13.57 -6.84 -9.83
CA HIS A 55 12.58 -5.91 -10.39
C HIS A 55 11.89 -5.07 -9.31
N LEU A 56 11.50 -5.68 -8.18
CA LEU A 56 10.86 -4.96 -7.07
C LEU A 56 11.80 -3.94 -6.43
N ARG A 57 13.09 -4.25 -6.27
CA ARG A 57 14.09 -3.27 -5.79
C ARG A 57 14.18 -2.08 -6.74
N THR A 58 14.20 -2.30 -8.05
CA THR A 58 14.18 -1.23 -9.05
C THR A 58 12.87 -0.42 -9.04
N VAL A 59 11.73 -1.05 -8.72
CA VAL A 59 10.47 -0.34 -8.50
C VAL A 59 10.58 0.58 -7.28
N ILE A 60 11.05 0.06 -6.13
CA ILE A 60 11.21 0.85 -4.91
C ILE A 60 12.17 2.02 -5.13
N GLU A 61 13.33 1.79 -5.75
CA GLU A 61 14.29 2.83 -6.08
C GLU A 61 13.65 3.96 -6.90
N GLN A 62 12.89 3.61 -7.93
CA GLN A 62 12.18 4.60 -8.74
C GLN A 62 11.15 5.39 -7.93
N LEU A 63 10.38 4.74 -7.06
CA LEU A 63 9.46 5.44 -6.15
C LEU A 63 10.20 6.40 -5.23
N ARG A 64 11.36 6.00 -4.69
CA ARG A 64 12.16 6.86 -3.80
C ARG A 64 12.81 8.04 -4.52
N ASN A 65 13.03 7.92 -5.82
CA ASN A 65 13.58 8.98 -6.66
C ASN A 65 12.54 10.02 -7.11
N LEU A 66 11.23 9.74 -6.95
CA LEU A 66 10.20 10.74 -7.17
C LEU A 66 10.35 11.88 -6.17
N ARG A 67 10.26 13.12 -6.65
CA ARG A 67 10.46 14.32 -5.82
C ARG A 67 9.13 15.01 -5.53
N ALA A 68 8.88 15.23 -4.24
CA ALA A 68 7.77 16.06 -3.80
C ALA A 68 8.09 17.54 -4.02
N ALA A 69 7.06 18.38 -3.96
CA ALA A 69 7.26 19.82 -3.88
C ALA A 69 7.99 20.18 -2.57
N LYS A 70 8.73 21.29 -2.58
CA LYS A 70 9.42 21.75 -1.37
C LYS A 70 8.41 22.04 -0.27
N GLY A 71 8.61 21.44 0.90
CA GLY A 71 7.71 21.61 2.05
C GLY A 71 6.52 20.64 2.07
N THR A 72 6.47 19.67 1.16
CA THR A 72 5.48 18.58 1.25
C THR A 72 5.74 17.73 2.50
N GLY A 73 4.74 17.70 3.39
CA GLY A 73 4.68 16.78 4.51
C GLY A 73 4.01 15.46 4.13
N VAL A 74 3.28 14.82 5.05
CA VAL A 74 2.59 13.56 4.75
C VAL A 74 1.28 13.88 4.03
N ALA A 75 1.21 13.52 2.75
CA ALA A 75 0.09 13.91 1.88
C ALA A 75 -0.05 12.97 0.68
N ASN A 76 -1.21 12.97 0.04
CA ASN A 76 -1.36 12.39 -1.29
C ASN A 76 -0.60 13.23 -2.33
N ILE A 77 -0.62 12.77 -3.58
CA ILE A 77 0.05 13.43 -4.70
C ILE A 77 -0.36 14.89 -4.94
N ASP A 78 -1.63 15.21 -4.71
CA ASP A 78 -2.20 16.54 -4.94
C ASP A 78 -2.03 17.46 -3.70
N GLY A 79 -1.29 17.01 -2.69
CA GLY A 79 -1.09 17.75 -1.43
C GLY A 79 -2.25 17.64 -0.44
N GLY A 80 -3.22 16.77 -0.71
CA GLY A 80 -4.38 16.50 0.14
C GLY A 80 -4.18 15.31 1.10
N PRO A 81 -5.26 14.87 1.77
CA PRO A 81 -5.21 13.74 2.70
C PRO A 81 -4.78 12.45 2.00
N ILE A 82 -4.00 11.62 2.69
CA ILE A 82 -3.78 10.23 2.26
C ILE A 82 -5.03 9.40 2.52
N PHE A 83 -5.20 8.32 1.77
CA PHE A 83 -6.23 7.33 2.02
C PHE A 83 -5.58 6.02 2.49
N ASP A 84 -5.98 5.50 3.65
CA ASP A 84 -5.56 4.18 4.12
C ASP A 84 -6.68 3.53 4.95
N PRO A 85 -7.36 2.50 4.42
CA PRO A 85 -8.46 1.83 5.12
C PRO A 85 -8.00 0.98 6.31
N ARG A 86 -6.69 0.83 6.53
CA ARG A 86 -6.10 0.08 7.65
C ARG A 86 -5.85 0.97 8.87
N LEU A 87 -5.98 2.30 8.73
CA LEU A 87 -5.90 3.24 9.84
C LEU A 87 -7.25 3.34 10.56
N PRO A 88 -7.26 3.58 11.89
CA PRO A 88 -8.49 3.64 12.67
C PRO A 88 -9.37 4.84 12.27
N GLY A 89 -10.68 4.73 12.46
CA GLY A 89 -11.62 5.82 12.21
C GLY A 89 -11.88 6.09 10.72
N ASN A 90 -11.69 7.33 10.28
CA ASN A 90 -11.84 7.72 8.87
C ASN A 90 -10.64 7.20 8.07
N SER A 91 -10.86 6.67 6.87
CA SER A 91 -9.75 6.24 5.99
C SER A 91 -8.97 7.41 5.38
N ASN A 92 -9.48 8.64 5.43
CA ASN A 92 -8.76 9.83 4.98
C ASN A 92 -8.00 10.51 6.12
N TRP A 93 -6.68 10.68 5.96
CA TRP A 93 -5.79 11.21 6.99
C TRP A 93 -4.96 12.39 6.47
N GLY A 94 -4.94 13.50 7.22
CA GLY A 94 -4.14 14.68 6.89
C GLY A 94 -4.82 15.61 5.87
N PRO A 95 -4.05 16.33 5.02
CA PRO A 95 -2.59 16.28 4.92
C PRO A 95 -1.91 16.78 6.21
N PHE A 96 -0.67 16.36 6.44
CA PHE A 96 0.12 16.75 7.60
C PHE A 96 1.32 17.58 7.16
N SER A 97 1.71 18.58 7.94
CA SER A 97 2.82 19.47 7.57
C SER A 97 4.18 18.76 7.65
N CYS A 98 4.28 17.74 8.51
CA CYS A 98 5.47 16.90 8.65
C CYS A 98 5.12 15.50 9.17
N ILE A 99 6.12 14.62 9.21
CA ILE A 99 6.00 13.25 9.74
C ILE A 99 5.61 13.25 11.23
N ASN A 100 6.08 14.22 12.01
CA ASN A 100 5.77 14.29 13.43
C ASN A 100 4.28 14.57 13.68
N ASP A 101 3.66 15.43 12.88
CA ASP A 101 2.21 15.67 12.96
C ASP A 101 1.41 14.40 12.65
N PHE A 102 1.83 13.66 11.62
CA PHE A 102 1.23 12.37 11.30
C PHE A 102 1.36 11.38 12.46
N HIS A 103 2.54 11.27 13.08
CA HIS A 103 2.76 10.41 14.25
C HIS A 103 1.90 10.80 15.45
N ASN A 104 1.72 12.10 15.70
CA ASN A 104 0.85 12.59 16.77
C ASN A 104 -0.59 12.10 16.58
N VAL A 105 -1.11 12.11 15.35
CA VAL A 105 -2.46 11.60 15.07
C VAL A 105 -2.52 10.07 15.13
N LEU A 106 -1.45 9.34 14.75
CA LEU A 106 -1.40 7.88 14.86
C LEU A 106 -1.58 7.38 16.30
N VAL A 107 -1.24 8.21 17.28
CA VAL A 107 -1.40 7.94 18.72
C VAL A 107 -2.56 8.71 19.34
N ASP A 108 -3.46 9.26 18.53
CA ASP A 108 -4.61 10.05 18.97
C ASP A 108 -4.21 11.18 19.94
N HIS A 109 -3.09 11.84 19.65
CA HIS A 109 -2.50 12.90 20.46
C HIS A 109 -2.18 12.52 21.92
N GLN A 110 -2.16 11.23 22.26
CA GLN A 110 -1.83 10.76 23.59
C GLN A 110 -0.35 10.98 23.91
N ASP A 111 -0.04 11.43 25.12
CA ASP A 111 1.34 11.56 25.60
C ASP A 111 1.91 10.21 26.07
N ILE A 112 2.09 9.30 25.11
CA ILE A 112 2.59 7.95 25.34
C ILE A 112 4.02 7.90 25.91
N ALA A 113 4.76 9.02 25.87
CA ALA A 113 6.09 9.10 26.47
C ALA A 113 6.07 9.26 28.00
N SER A 114 5.00 9.82 28.55
CA SER A 114 4.86 10.08 29.99
C SER A 114 4.29 8.89 30.76
N ILE A 115 4.01 7.77 30.08
CA ILE A 115 3.52 6.54 30.70
C ILE A 115 4.61 5.95 31.61
N THR A 116 4.38 5.94 32.93
CA THR A 116 5.33 5.42 33.92
C THR A 116 5.16 3.95 34.25
N ASP A 117 4.03 3.34 33.87
CA ASP A 117 3.78 1.91 34.09
C ASP A 117 4.75 1.07 33.24
N GLU A 118 5.44 0.12 33.88
CA GLU A 118 6.42 -0.75 33.23
C GLU A 118 5.77 -1.74 32.25
N ASN A 119 4.49 -2.10 32.47
CA ASN A 119 3.74 -2.98 31.57
C ASN A 119 3.54 -2.38 30.17
N TYR A 120 3.71 -1.06 30.04
CA TYR A 120 3.54 -0.30 28.81
C TYR A 120 4.87 0.33 28.34
N GLY A 121 6.01 -0.28 28.70
CA GLY A 121 7.32 0.22 28.30
C GLY A 121 7.51 0.34 26.79
N ASP A 122 6.83 -0.50 26.00
CA ASP A 122 6.88 -0.45 24.54
C ASP A 122 6.16 0.78 23.94
N LEU A 123 5.18 1.38 24.62
CA LEU A 123 4.60 2.66 24.24
C LEU A 123 5.60 3.81 24.41
N ARG A 124 6.48 3.75 25.41
CA ARG A 124 7.57 4.73 25.54
C ARG A 124 8.60 4.58 24.42
N GLU A 125 8.92 3.35 24.03
CA GLU A 125 9.80 3.08 22.88
C GLU A 125 9.18 3.59 21.57
N LEU A 126 7.87 3.40 21.38
CA LEU A 126 7.11 3.97 20.27
C LEU A 126 7.18 5.50 20.26
N ALA A 127 7.03 6.13 21.42
CA ALA A 127 7.15 7.57 21.54
C ALA A 127 8.55 8.07 21.15
N ALA A 128 9.60 7.38 21.60
CA ALA A 128 10.98 7.70 21.24
C ALA A 128 11.24 7.53 19.74
N PHE A 129 10.72 6.45 19.15
CA PHE A 129 10.79 6.21 17.70
C PHE A 129 10.09 7.31 16.90
N TYR A 130 8.92 7.79 17.35
CA TYR A 130 8.21 8.87 16.65
C TYR A 130 8.86 10.24 16.79
N ARG A 131 9.47 10.54 17.95
CA ARG A 131 10.12 11.83 18.25
C ARG A 131 11.53 11.97 17.64
N GLN A 132 12.08 10.90 17.08
CA GLN A 132 13.40 10.97 16.43
C GLN A 132 13.36 11.91 15.21
N PRO A 133 14.51 12.47 14.79
CA PRO A 133 14.55 13.32 13.59
C PRO A 133 14.23 12.49 12.34
N TRP A 134 13.18 12.88 11.62
CA TRP A 134 12.79 12.25 10.36
C TRP A 134 13.23 13.10 9.16
N PRO A 135 13.66 12.47 8.05
CA PRO A 135 13.89 13.18 6.80
C PRO A 135 12.55 13.59 6.17
N GLN A 136 12.61 14.19 4.98
CA GLN A 136 11.41 14.48 4.22
C GLN A 136 10.65 13.19 3.85
N PRO A 137 9.30 13.25 3.77
CA PRO A 137 8.49 12.18 3.22
C PRO A 137 8.94 11.76 1.82
N VAL A 138 8.77 10.48 1.53
CA VAL A 138 9.12 9.85 0.24
C VAL A 138 7.87 9.23 -0.37
N PHE A 139 7.86 9.07 -1.69
CA PHE A 139 6.72 8.45 -2.35
C PHE A 139 6.67 6.95 -2.03
N THR A 140 5.51 6.46 -1.63
CA THR A 140 5.22 5.06 -1.32
C THR A 140 4.04 4.58 -2.16
N HIS A 141 4.01 3.30 -2.50
CA HIS A 141 2.83 2.60 -2.98
C HIS A 141 1.79 2.45 -1.87
N GLY A 142 2.22 2.15 -0.64
CA GLY A 142 1.36 2.04 0.53
C GLY A 142 0.66 0.67 0.67
N ASP A 143 0.49 -0.11 -0.40
CA ASP A 143 -0.02 -1.48 -0.33
C ASP A 143 0.69 -2.46 -1.26
N LEU A 144 2.02 -2.54 -1.19
CA LEU A 144 2.83 -3.41 -2.06
C LEU A 144 2.77 -4.89 -1.62
N SER A 145 1.60 -5.49 -1.82
CA SER A 145 1.31 -6.90 -1.56
C SER A 145 1.59 -7.79 -2.77
N SER A 146 1.81 -9.09 -2.56
CA SER A 146 1.89 -10.06 -3.67
C SER A 146 0.59 -10.21 -4.46
N LEU A 147 -0.53 -9.64 -3.99
CA LEU A 147 -1.80 -9.60 -4.73
C LEU A 147 -1.91 -8.37 -5.65
N ASN A 148 -1.02 -7.39 -5.47
CA ASN A 148 -0.96 -6.14 -6.22
C ASN A 148 0.23 -6.10 -7.21
N ILE A 149 1.02 -7.18 -7.24
CA ILE A 149 2.11 -7.38 -8.19
C ILE A 149 1.64 -8.40 -9.23
N LEU A 150 1.70 -8.03 -10.51
CA LEU A 150 1.38 -8.89 -11.65
C LEU A 150 2.66 -9.32 -12.35
N CYS A 151 2.82 -10.63 -12.55
CA CYS A 151 4.01 -11.19 -13.16
C CYS A 151 3.68 -11.99 -14.43
N ALA A 152 4.47 -11.80 -15.48
CA ALA A 152 4.55 -12.72 -16.60
C ALA A 152 5.85 -13.51 -16.42
N GLU A 153 5.73 -14.78 -16.05
CA GLU A 153 6.85 -15.61 -15.61
C GLU A 153 7.58 -14.96 -14.41
N ASP A 154 8.84 -14.59 -14.57
CA ASP A 154 9.70 -13.95 -13.57
C ASP A 154 9.82 -12.43 -13.73
N LYS A 155 9.01 -11.84 -14.62
CA LYS A 155 9.02 -10.41 -14.90
C LYS A 155 7.82 -9.72 -14.29
N VAL A 156 8.08 -8.65 -13.53
CA VAL A 156 7.03 -7.75 -13.04
C VAL A 156 6.51 -6.94 -14.24
N VAL A 157 5.23 -7.14 -14.59
CA VAL A 157 4.57 -6.49 -15.73
C VAL A 157 3.43 -5.58 -15.32
N GLY A 158 3.13 -5.49 -14.02
CA GLY A 158 2.13 -4.58 -13.49
C GLY A 158 2.22 -4.44 -11.97
N ILE A 159 2.14 -3.21 -11.49
CA ILE A 159 1.87 -2.85 -10.09
C ILE A 159 0.52 -2.12 -10.10
N ILE A 160 -0.43 -2.65 -9.33
CA ILE A 160 -1.81 -2.18 -9.27
C ILE A 160 -2.18 -1.75 -7.85
N ASP A 161 -3.36 -1.16 -7.69
CA ASP A 161 -3.92 -0.77 -6.39
C ASP A 161 -3.17 0.38 -5.68
N TRP A 162 -3.09 1.51 -6.38
CA TRP A 162 -2.39 2.73 -5.94
C TRP A 162 -3.25 3.64 -5.03
N GLU A 163 -4.33 3.13 -4.42
CA GLU A 163 -5.25 3.98 -3.64
C GLU A 163 -4.61 4.52 -2.35
N THR A 164 -3.64 3.79 -1.80
CA THR A 164 -2.90 4.16 -0.58
C THR A 164 -1.58 4.88 -0.85
N ALA A 165 -1.31 5.22 -2.13
CA ALA A 165 -0.06 5.85 -2.51
C ALA A 165 0.01 7.32 -2.09
N GLY A 166 1.20 7.75 -1.66
CA GLY A 166 1.40 9.12 -1.18
C GLY A 166 2.83 9.39 -0.74
N TRP A 167 3.06 10.63 -0.30
CA TRP A 167 4.27 11.06 0.37
C TRP A 167 4.15 10.70 1.85
N LEU A 168 4.95 9.72 2.30
CA LEU A 168 4.82 9.09 3.61
C LEU A 168 6.20 8.90 4.26
N PRO A 169 6.25 8.57 5.56
CA PRO A 169 7.52 8.28 6.22
C PRO A 169 8.34 7.20 5.48
N PRO A 170 9.68 7.27 5.43
CA PRO A 170 10.50 6.32 4.68
C PRO A 170 10.26 4.84 5.04
N TYR A 171 10.01 4.57 6.31
CA TYR A 171 9.74 3.22 6.81
C TYR A 171 8.34 2.71 6.44
N TRP A 172 7.44 3.58 5.99
CA TRP A 172 6.00 3.27 5.88
C TRP A 172 5.74 2.13 4.90
N GLU A 173 6.39 2.15 3.72
CA GLU A 173 6.27 1.07 2.72
C GLU A 173 6.63 -0.30 3.31
N TYR A 174 7.66 -0.36 4.17
CA TYR A 174 8.10 -1.60 4.79
C TYR A 174 7.02 -2.16 5.72
N VAL A 175 6.51 -1.34 6.64
CA VAL A 175 5.50 -1.79 7.60
C VAL A 175 4.16 -2.09 6.93
N THR A 176 3.82 -1.38 5.85
CA THR A 176 2.61 -1.68 5.08
C THR A 176 2.74 -2.92 4.22
N ALA A 177 3.88 -3.17 3.58
CA ALA A 177 4.13 -4.40 2.83
C ALA A 177 4.16 -5.63 3.74
N TRP A 178 4.79 -5.50 4.92
CA TRP A 178 4.79 -6.54 5.96
C TRP A 178 3.38 -6.89 6.43
N ASN A 179 2.55 -5.86 6.64
CA ASN A 179 1.19 -6.04 7.16
C ASN A 179 0.11 -5.99 6.06
N ALA A 180 0.48 -6.19 4.79
CA ALA A 180 -0.42 -5.97 3.66
C ALA A 180 -1.62 -6.93 3.68
N ASN A 181 -1.40 -8.18 4.08
CA ASN A 181 -2.48 -9.15 4.24
C ASN A 181 -2.15 -10.16 5.36
N PRO A 182 -2.94 -10.22 6.45
CA PRO A 182 -2.71 -11.14 7.56
C PRO A 182 -2.87 -12.62 7.16
N GLN A 183 -3.59 -12.91 6.09
CA GLN A 183 -3.75 -14.27 5.56
C GLN A 183 -2.57 -14.70 4.69
N ASN A 184 -1.62 -13.80 4.42
CA ASN A 184 -0.54 -14.01 3.49
C ASN A 184 0.83 -13.98 4.19
N ALA A 185 0.99 -14.82 5.21
CA ALA A 185 2.18 -14.86 6.06
C ALA A 185 3.48 -15.12 5.29
N PHE A 186 3.42 -15.81 4.14
CA PHE A 186 4.63 -16.01 3.32
C PHE A 186 5.22 -14.68 2.89
N TRP A 187 4.40 -13.67 2.60
CA TRP A 187 4.90 -12.40 2.07
C TRP A 187 5.77 -11.66 3.08
N GLN A 188 5.47 -11.76 4.38
CA GLN A 188 6.29 -11.18 5.45
C GLN A 188 7.73 -11.67 5.41
N ALA A 189 7.92 -12.98 5.19
CA ALA A 189 9.24 -13.59 5.10
C ALA A 189 10.07 -13.07 3.91
N GLU A 190 9.42 -12.42 2.93
CA GLU A 190 10.03 -11.99 1.68
C GLU A 190 10.23 -10.46 1.61
N VAL A 191 9.64 -9.67 2.51
CA VAL A 191 9.72 -8.20 2.45
C VAL A 191 11.18 -7.72 2.48
N ASP A 192 11.99 -8.30 3.35
CA ASP A 192 13.42 -8.00 3.48
C ASP A 192 14.21 -8.30 2.20
N ARG A 193 13.67 -9.10 1.28
CA ARG A 193 14.32 -9.42 0.02
C ARG A 193 14.32 -8.25 -0.95
N PHE A 194 13.33 -7.35 -0.89
CA PHE A 194 13.18 -6.25 -1.87
C PHE A 194 13.02 -4.85 -1.25
N LEU A 195 12.75 -4.76 0.04
CA LEU A 195 12.77 -3.52 0.81
C LEU A 195 13.92 -3.56 1.82
N GLN A 196 14.51 -2.40 2.08
CA GLN A 196 15.45 -2.26 3.19
C GLN A 196 14.74 -2.67 4.49
N PRO A 197 15.31 -3.56 5.32
CA PRO A 197 14.70 -3.94 6.60
C PRO A 197 14.60 -2.75 7.56
N TRP A 198 13.41 -2.55 8.14
CA TRP A 198 13.15 -1.57 9.20
C TRP A 198 12.57 -2.27 10.44
N GLN A 199 13.40 -3.08 11.11
CA GLN A 199 12.98 -3.91 12.25
C GLN A 199 12.40 -3.07 13.39
N ASP A 200 13.03 -1.95 13.72
CA ASP A 200 12.52 -1.02 14.74
C ASP A 200 11.15 -0.46 14.33
N ALA A 201 10.96 -0.11 13.06
CA ALA A 201 9.67 0.41 12.59
C ALA A 201 8.58 -0.68 12.62
N GLN A 202 8.91 -1.92 12.30
CA GLN A 202 7.98 -3.05 12.36
C GLN A 202 7.57 -3.37 13.80
N LYS A 203 8.52 -3.37 14.74
CA LYS A 203 8.24 -3.54 16.17
C LYS A 203 7.30 -2.44 16.65
N ASN A 204 7.61 -1.19 16.33
CA ASN A 204 6.81 -0.04 16.73
C ASN A 204 5.42 0.02 16.08
N ASP A 205 5.30 -0.35 14.79
CA ASP A 205 3.97 -0.46 14.15
C ASP A 205 3.15 -1.61 14.75
N THR A 206 3.78 -2.71 15.19
CA THR A 206 3.10 -3.79 15.92
C THR A 206 2.53 -3.28 17.24
N VAL A 207 3.33 -2.54 18.02
CA VAL A 207 2.89 -1.91 19.28
C VAL A 207 1.74 -0.94 19.02
N ARG A 208 1.87 -0.07 18.01
CA ARG A 208 0.81 0.86 17.61
C ARG A 208 -0.48 0.10 17.24
N ARG A 209 -0.42 -0.91 16.39
CA ARG A 209 -1.60 -1.70 15.98
C ARG A 209 -2.26 -2.40 17.16
N ARG A 210 -1.48 -2.95 18.08
CA ARG A 210 -2.02 -3.66 19.25
C ARG A 210 -2.78 -2.74 20.20
N ASN A 211 -2.28 -1.52 20.41
CA ASN A 211 -2.84 -0.59 21.39
C ASN A 211 -3.84 0.41 20.78
N LEU A 212 -3.72 0.72 19.49
CA LEU A 212 -4.41 1.84 18.81
C LEU A 212 -5.07 1.43 17.48
N GLY A 213 -4.99 0.16 17.10
CA GLY A 213 -5.46 -0.36 15.80
C GLY A 213 -6.86 -0.99 15.79
N LEU A 214 -7.69 -0.81 16.82
CA LEU A 214 -9.01 -1.44 16.89
C LEU A 214 -10.03 -0.73 15.98
N ILE A 215 -10.21 -1.26 14.76
CA ILE A 215 -11.53 -1.48 14.15
C ILE A 215 -11.51 -2.87 13.50
N GLU A 216 -12.56 -3.64 13.77
CA GLU A 216 -12.75 -5.06 13.45
C GLU A 216 -12.29 -5.50 12.05
N PHE A 217 -11.59 -6.63 12.05
CA PHE A 217 -10.97 -7.36 10.93
C PHE A 217 -11.91 -7.86 9.81
N ALA A 218 -13.15 -7.35 9.70
CA ALA A 218 -14.14 -7.85 8.74
C ALA A 218 -14.20 -7.07 7.40
N LEU A 219 -13.69 -5.84 7.33
CA LEU A 219 -13.95 -4.95 6.17
C LEU A 219 -12.86 -4.97 5.07
N ALA A 220 -11.61 -5.31 5.39
CA ALA A 220 -10.56 -5.44 4.36
C ALA A 220 -10.84 -6.60 3.38
N ILE A 221 -11.50 -7.66 3.86
CA ILE A 221 -11.95 -8.78 3.03
C ILE A 221 -13.06 -8.34 2.07
N VAL A 222 -13.92 -7.39 2.45
CA VAL A 222 -15.03 -6.92 1.59
C VAL A 222 -14.53 -6.02 0.46
N THR A 223 -13.48 -5.23 0.65
CA THR A 223 -12.92 -4.39 -0.44
C THR A 223 -12.17 -5.24 -1.47
N VAL A 224 -11.34 -6.19 -1.02
CA VAL A 224 -10.64 -7.13 -1.92
C VAL A 224 -11.62 -8.09 -2.61
N LEU A 225 -12.67 -8.57 -1.91
CA LEU A 225 -13.70 -9.41 -2.54
C LEU A 225 -14.65 -8.62 -3.45
N ARG A 226 -14.95 -7.34 -3.18
CA ARG A 226 -15.74 -6.51 -4.11
C ARG A 226 -15.02 -6.32 -5.45
N PHE A 227 -13.69 -6.21 -5.43
CA PHE A 227 -12.89 -6.10 -6.65
C PHE A 227 -12.74 -7.44 -7.40
N LEU A 228 -12.73 -8.56 -6.69
CA LEU A 228 -12.67 -9.91 -7.28
C LEU A 228 -14.03 -10.37 -7.84
N LEU A 229 -15.15 -10.09 -7.16
CA LEU A 229 -16.49 -10.47 -7.63
C LEU A 229 -16.95 -9.68 -8.87
N PHE A 230 -16.54 -8.42 -9.02
CA PHE A 230 -16.86 -7.64 -10.23
C PHE A 230 -16.16 -8.15 -11.50
N ASN A 231 -15.02 -8.84 -11.36
CA ASN A 231 -14.28 -9.41 -12.48
C ASN A 231 -14.78 -10.79 -12.93
N VAL A 232 -15.65 -11.46 -12.16
CA VAL A 232 -16.21 -12.78 -12.52
C VAL A 232 -17.59 -12.66 -13.17
N LEU A 233 -18.40 -11.65 -12.82
CA LEU A 233 -19.80 -11.57 -13.28
C LEU A 233 -20.03 -10.98 -14.68
N HIS A 234 -18.98 -10.54 -15.40
CA HIS A 234 -19.12 -10.02 -16.78
C HIS A 234 -18.67 -11.00 -17.88
N CYS A 235 -18.36 -12.25 -17.53
CA CYS A 235 -18.09 -13.30 -18.51
C CYS A 235 -19.14 -14.41 -18.41
N SER A 236 -20.39 -14.14 -18.79
CA SER A 236 -21.36 -15.17 -19.26
C SER A 236 -22.68 -14.55 -19.71
N VAL A 237 -22.77 -14.04 -20.94
CA VAL A 237 -23.95 -14.20 -21.81
C VAL A 237 -23.48 -14.04 -23.28
N PRO A 238 -23.46 -15.11 -24.11
CA PRO A 238 -23.40 -14.93 -25.55
C PRO A 238 -24.80 -14.56 -26.05
N ASN A 239 -24.94 -13.33 -26.55
CA ASN A 239 -26.18 -12.84 -27.15
C ASN A 239 -26.40 -13.56 -28.49
N LYS A 240 -27.41 -14.45 -28.57
CA LYS A 240 -27.87 -15.02 -29.85
C LYS A 240 -28.65 -13.94 -30.60
N ALA A 241 -28.22 -13.66 -31.82
CA ALA A 241 -28.93 -12.78 -32.75
C ALA A 241 -30.30 -13.37 -33.15
N PRO A 242 -31.34 -12.56 -33.39
CA PRO A 242 -32.61 -13.06 -33.90
C PRO A 242 -32.52 -13.35 -35.40
N VAL A 243 -32.88 -14.57 -35.78
CA VAL A 243 -33.16 -14.95 -37.18
C VAL A 243 -34.48 -14.29 -37.58
N LYS A 244 -34.46 -13.55 -38.69
CA LYS A 244 -35.66 -13.04 -39.35
C LYS A 244 -36.31 -14.20 -40.12
N SER A 245 -37.62 -14.37 -39.93
CA SER A 245 -38.54 -15.01 -40.87
C SER A 245 -39.72 -14.08 -41.10
#